data_AF-A0A7S0Z6E5-F1
#
_entry.id   AF-A0A7S0Z6E5-F1
#
_cell.length_a   1.000
_cell.length_b   1.000
_cell.length_c   1.000
_cell.angle_alpha   90.00
_cell.angle_beta   90.00
_cell.angle_gamma   90.00
#
_symmetry.space_group_name_H-M   'P 1'
#
loop_
_entity.id
_entity.type
_entity.pdbx_description
1 polymer ?
#
loop_
_entity_poly.entity_id
_entity_poly.type
_entity_poly.pdbx_seq_one_letter_code
_entity_poly.pdbx_strand_id
1 'polypeptide(L)'
;DLKAAQVKTVSFITYLLRGNALLVEPHQEAISAAIVGLLQSCPDVVATRKELLVATRHVLGSKTFCKGFFQHLDLMMDDEVLVGTGRKCIESLRPLAYSFLAELVHHMKAELTLPQIRRSIVVFSRNMQDNTLPLSTHMTCARLMHHLVESIFRMRADAAQATEARQFLIRILYATVAKFRSLRPQIAQLLVTADELEKVIEAKAKVNDEMQPNEKEKSEQETRAAMPPTTPKRADASGSEKDDSAKTDEVPKMPSHEKLKS
;
A
#
# COMPACT_ATOMS: atom_id res chain seq x y z
N ASP A 1 25.93 7.24 -15.87
CA ASP A 1 25.75 8.04 -14.65
C ASP A 1 25.97 7.13 -13.43
N LEU A 2 26.96 7.45 -12.59
CA LEU A 2 27.40 6.62 -11.45
C LEU A 2 26.28 6.41 -10.43
N LYS A 3 25.44 7.42 -10.18
CA LYS A 3 24.35 7.34 -9.20
C LYS A 3 23.26 6.38 -9.65
N ALA A 4 22.91 6.39 -10.93
CA ALA A 4 21.96 5.44 -11.51
C ALA A 4 22.46 3.99 -11.38
N ALA A 5 23.75 3.75 -11.58
CA ALA A 5 24.35 2.42 -11.37
C ALA A 5 24.26 1.99 -9.89
N GLN A 6 24.56 2.89 -8.95
CA GLN A 6 24.39 2.62 -7.51
C GLN A 6 22.95 2.26 -7.15
N VAL A 7 21.96 2.97 -7.70
CA VAL A 7 20.53 2.66 -7.50
C VAL A 7 20.19 1.27 -8.05
N LYS A 8 20.71 0.90 -9.22
CA LYS A 8 20.52 -0.46 -9.78
C LYS A 8 21.15 -1.54 -8.91
N THR A 9 22.28 -1.25 -8.27
CA THR A 9 22.87 -2.17 -7.28
C THR A 9 21.94 -2.39 -6.09
N VAL A 10 21.27 -1.35 -5.58
CA VAL A 10 20.27 -1.51 -4.51
C VAL A 10 19.10 -2.39 -4.98
N SER A 11 18.59 -2.16 -6.19
CA SER A 11 17.57 -3.02 -6.80
C SER A 11 18.01 -4.49 -6.92
N PHE A 12 19.29 -4.73 -7.22
CA PHE A 12 19.87 -6.08 -7.24
C PHE A 12 19.98 -6.69 -5.84
N ILE A 13 20.37 -5.91 -4.83
CA ILE A 13 20.39 -6.36 -3.43
C ILE A 13 18.99 -6.81 -3.00
N THR A 14 17.94 -6.08 -3.38
CA THR A 14 16.56 -6.51 -3.16
C THR A 14 16.27 -7.89 -3.74
N TYR A 15 16.77 -8.18 -4.94
CA TYR A 15 16.60 -9.50 -5.56
C TYR A 15 17.34 -10.58 -4.77
N LEU A 16 18.58 -10.31 -4.34
CA LEU A 16 19.36 -11.24 -3.50
C LEU A 16 18.65 -11.53 -2.18
N LEU A 17 17.99 -10.55 -1.56
CA LEU A 17 17.22 -10.75 -0.33
C LEU A 17 16.05 -11.74 -0.49
N ARG A 18 15.50 -11.91 -1.70
CA ARG A 18 14.41 -12.87 -1.94
C ARG A 18 14.90 -14.31 -2.10
N GLY A 19 16.10 -14.50 -2.67
CA GLY A 19 16.64 -15.84 -2.97
C GLY A 19 17.70 -16.35 -2.01
N ASN A 20 18.50 -15.45 -1.42
CA ASN A 20 19.71 -15.77 -0.67
C ASN A 20 19.91 -14.82 0.53
N ALA A 21 18.87 -14.57 1.32
CA ALA A 21 18.89 -13.60 2.43
C ALA A 21 20.07 -13.80 3.40
N LEU A 22 20.43 -15.05 3.70
CA LEU A 22 21.51 -15.41 4.64
C LEU A 22 22.88 -14.83 4.27
N LEU A 23 23.13 -14.58 2.97
CA LEU A 23 24.39 -13.97 2.52
C LEU A 23 24.42 -12.45 2.72
N VAL A 24 23.24 -11.81 2.78
CA VAL A 24 23.11 -10.35 2.77
C VAL A 24 22.83 -9.83 4.19
N GLU A 25 22.11 -10.57 5.02
CA GLU A 25 21.76 -10.20 6.40
C GLU A 25 22.94 -9.77 7.28
N PRO A 26 24.14 -10.41 7.22
CA PRO A 26 25.30 -9.96 7.99
C PRO A 26 25.74 -8.52 7.68
N HIS A 27 25.39 -8.01 6.50
CA HIS A 27 25.76 -6.68 6.02
C HIS A 27 24.63 -5.65 6.16
N GLN A 28 23.55 -5.97 6.89
CA GLN A 28 22.35 -5.13 6.99
C GLN A 28 22.64 -3.66 7.38
N GLU A 29 23.51 -3.42 8.37
CA GLU A 29 23.79 -2.07 8.86
C GLU A 29 24.52 -1.24 7.81
N ALA A 30 25.56 -1.81 7.19
CA ALA A 30 26.32 -1.17 6.14
C ALA A 30 25.46 -0.86 4.92
N ILE A 31 24.57 -1.79 4.53
CA ILE A 31 23.65 -1.59 3.41
C ILE A 31 22.62 -0.50 3.73
N SER A 32 22.01 -0.52 4.92
CA SER A 32 21.05 0.52 5.32
C SER A 32 21.70 1.91 5.36
N ALA A 33 22.91 2.02 5.92
CA ALA A 33 23.67 3.28 5.91
C ALA A 33 24.00 3.74 4.48
N ALA A 34 24.43 2.83 3.60
CA ALA A 34 24.72 3.16 2.21
C ALA A 34 23.47 3.62 1.43
N ILE A 35 22.31 2.99 1.67
CA ILE A 35 21.04 3.40 1.05
C ILE A 35 20.63 4.80 1.52
N VAL A 36 20.77 5.09 2.82
CA VAL A 36 20.46 6.42 3.37
C VAL A 36 21.40 7.49 2.81
N GLY A 37 22.71 7.21 2.76
CA GLY A 37 23.68 8.10 2.12
C GLY A 37 23.40 8.30 0.62
N LEU A 38 22.87 7.26 -0.06
CA LEU A 38 22.43 7.37 -1.45
C LEU A 38 21.18 8.24 -1.58
N LEU A 39 20.20 8.13 -0.68
CA LEU A 39 19.00 9.00 -0.67
C LEU A 39 19.38 10.48 -0.49
N GLN A 40 20.34 10.78 0.39
CA GLN A 40 20.85 12.14 0.62
C GLN A 40 21.61 12.70 -0.59
N SER A 41 22.40 11.87 -1.27
CA SER A 41 23.24 12.28 -2.39
C SER A 41 22.63 12.02 -3.78
N CYS A 42 21.39 11.53 -3.84
CA CYS A 42 20.68 11.27 -5.09
C CYS A 42 20.34 12.61 -5.76
N PRO A 43 20.66 12.80 -7.06
CA PRO A 43 20.23 13.99 -7.77
C PRO A 43 18.71 14.03 -7.91
N ASP A 44 18.15 15.22 -8.12
CA ASP A 44 16.70 15.41 -8.31
C ASP A 44 16.22 15.04 -9.72
N VAL A 45 16.53 13.79 -10.09
CA VAL A 45 16.05 13.09 -11.27
C VAL A 45 14.92 12.15 -10.83
N VAL A 46 13.69 12.47 -11.21
CA VAL A 46 12.46 11.78 -10.75
C VAL A 46 12.56 10.27 -10.94
N ALA A 47 13.02 9.81 -12.11
CA ALA A 47 13.12 8.37 -12.41
C ALA A 47 14.08 7.66 -11.46
N THR A 48 15.28 8.20 -11.27
CA THR A 48 16.32 7.63 -10.41
C THR A 48 15.90 7.60 -8.94
N ARG A 49 15.32 8.70 -8.44
CA ARG A 49 14.86 8.77 -7.05
C ARG A 49 13.63 7.88 -6.80
N LYS A 50 12.70 7.79 -7.76
CA LYS A 50 11.58 6.85 -7.70
C LYS A 50 12.08 5.41 -7.60
N GLU A 51 13.01 5.03 -8.46
CA GLU A 51 13.58 3.69 -8.44
C GLU A 51 14.25 3.38 -7.10
N LEU A 52 15.05 4.32 -6.57
CA LEU A 52 15.66 4.18 -5.27
C LEU A 52 14.63 4.00 -4.15
N LEU A 53 13.57 4.82 -4.10
CA LEU A 53 12.50 4.67 -3.10
C LEU A 53 11.79 3.31 -3.19
N VAL A 54 11.53 2.82 -4.40
CA VAL A 54 10.91 1.50 -4.60
C VAL A 54 11.84 0.37 -4.13
N ALA A 55 13.13 0.43 -4.51
CA ALA A 55 14.13 -0.55 -4.09
C ALA A 55 14.29 -0.56 -2.56
N THR A 56 14.42 0.61 -1.94
CA THR A 56 14.51 0.74 -0.48
C THR A 56 13.27 0.20 0.23
N ARG A 57 12.06 0.45 -0.30
CA ARG A 57 10.84 -0.15 0.24
C ARG A 57 10.90 -1.67 0.21
N HIS A 58 11.37 -2.27 -0.88
CA HIS A 58 11.47 -3.73 -0.93
C HIS A 58 12.50 -4.30 0.04
N VAL A 59 13.60 -3.56 0.32
CA VAL A 59 14.56 -3.92 1.37
C VAL A 59 13.88 -3.95 2.75
N LEU A 60 12.99 -2.98 3.05
CA LEU A 60 12.20 -2.98 4.31
C LEU A 60 11.25 -4.18 4.45
N GLY A 61 10.88 -4.84 3.36
CA GLY A 61 10.08 -6.07 3.40
C GLY A 61 10.77 -7.19 4.18
N SER A 62 12.10 -7.15 4.32
CA SER A 62 12.84 -8.03 5.23
C SER A 62 12.92 -7.41 6.63
N LYS A 63 12.37 -8.11 7.63
CA LYS A 63 12.32 -7.66 9.03
C LYS A 63 13.71 -7.39 9.61
N THR A 64 14.71 -8.17 9.19
CA THR A 64 16.12 -7.99 9.59
C THR A 64 16.61 -6.61 9.15
N PHE A 65 16.48 -6.30 7.86
CA PHE A 65 16.92 -5.02 7.29
C PHE A 65 16.20 -3.81 7.86
N CYS A 66 14.93 -3.95 8.23
CA CYS A 66 14.17 -2.87 8.84
C CYS A 66 14.91 -2.30 10.07
N LYS A 67 15.55 -3.15 10.90
CA LYS A 67 16.30 -2.71 12.08
C LYS A 67 17.49 -1.82 11.73
N GLY A 68 18.19 -2.08 10.62
CA GLY A 68 19.30 -1.26 10.16
C GLY A 68 18.91 0.20 9.85
N PHE A 69 17.64 0.46 9.54
CA PHE A 69 17.15 1.83 9.31
C PHE A 69 16.83 2.60 10.60
N PHE A 70 16.85 1.97 11.77
CA PHE A 70 16.36 2.59 12.99
C PHE A 70 17.21 3.80 13.40
N GLN A 71 18.52 3.65 13.31
CA GLN A 71 19.49 4.72 13.59
C GLN A 71 19.36 5.90 12.61
N HIS A 72 18.68 5.69 11.48
CA HIS A 72 18.52 6.67 10.41
C HIS A 72 17.09 7.24 10.34
N LEU A 73 16.19 6.85 11.26
CA LEU A 73 14.78 7.23 11.18
C LEU A 73 14.57 8.75 11.13
N ASP A 74 15.36 9.51 11.90
CA ASP A 74 15.26 10.97 11.90
C ASP A 74 15.63 11.63 10.57
N LEU A 75 16.56 11.02 9.82
CA LEU A 75 16.87 11.42 8.45
C LEU A 75 15.77 10.97 7.48
N MET A 76 15.18 9.79 7.70
CA MET A 76 14.07 9.30 6.87
C MET A 76 12.78 10.10 7.08
N MET A 77 12.60 10.78 8.22
CA MET A 77 11.49 11.72 8.45
C MET A 77 11.74 13.11 7.84
N ASP A 78 12.83 13.29 7.09
CA ASP A 78 13.13 14.51 6.35
C ASP A 78 12.66 14.40 4.89
N ASP A 79 11.80 15.33 4.48
CA ASP A 79 11.25 15.39 3.12
C ASP A 79 12.36 15.64 2.10
N GLU A 80 13.38 16.44 2.42
CA GLU A 80 14.48 16.71 1.49
C GLU A 80 15.32 15.46 1.23
N VAL A 81 15.45 14.58 2.23
CA VAL A 81 16.17 13.32 2.09
C VAL A 81 15.37 12.31 1.26
N LEU A 82 14.08 12.12 1.58
CA LEU A 82 13.25 11.13 0.88
C LEU A 82 12.88 11.57 -0.53
N VAL A 83 12.43 12.81 -0.67
CA VAL A 83 11.79 13.32 -1.89
C VAL A 83 12.74 14.19 -2.71
N GLY A 84 13.72 14.83 -2.07
CA GLY A 84 14.59 15.79 -2.73
C GLY A 84 14.02 17.21 -2.73
N THR A 85 14.80 18.14 -3.28
CA THR A 85 14.49 19.58 -3.30
C THR A 85 13.85 20.03 -4.62
N GLY A 86 14.00 19.22 -5.67
CA GLY A 86 13.51 19.51 -7.00
C GLY A 86 12.00 19.45 -7.08
N ARG A 87 11.39 20.51 -7.61
CA ARG A 87 9.92 20.65 -7.72
C ARG A 87 9.24 19.45 -8.38
N LYS A 88 9.79 18.92 -9.48
CA LYS A 88 9.22 17.74 -10.16
C LYS A 88 9.25 16.49 -9.30
N CYS A 89 10.30 16.30 -8.49
CA CYS A 89 10.38 15.20 -7.53
C CYS A 89 9.33 15.38 -6.42
N ILE A 90 9.20 16.59 -5.87
CA ILE A 90 8.22 16.93 -4.84
C ILE A 90 6.78 16.66 -5.31
N GLU A 91 6.44 17.09 -6.52
CA GLU A 91 5.09 16.88 -7.06
C GLU A 91 4.80 15.41 -7.38
N SER A 92 5.81 14.64 -7.80
CA SER A 92 5.63 13.27 -8.29
C SER A 92 5.80 12.18 -7.23
N LEU A 93 6.70 12.38 -6.26
CA LEU A 93 7.20 11.31 -5.39
C LEU A 93 6.62 11.33 -3.97
N ARG A 94 6.04 12.46 -3.52
CA ARG A 94 5.47 12.57 -2.15
C ARG A 94 4.52 11.44 -1.77
N PRO A 95 3.54 11.01 -2.61
CA PRO A 95 2.67 9.90 -2.25
C PRO A 95 3.42 8.59 -1.98
N LEU A 96 4.45 8.29 -2.79
CA LEU A 96 5.29 7.11 -2.64
C LEU A 96 6.17 7.20 -1.39
N ALA A 97 6.81 8.34 -1.19
CA ALA A 97 7.68 8.60 -0.04
C ALA A 97 6.92 8.52 1.28
N TYR A 98 5.73 9.14 1.39
CA TYR A 98 4.95 9.12 2.63
C TYR A 98 4.34 7.74 2.91
N SER A 99 3.97 6.98 1.88
CA SER A 99 3.57 5.58 2.07
C SER A 99 4.73 4.72 2.53
N PHE A 100 5.96 4.99 2.06
CA PHE A 100 7.17 4.28 2.50
C PHE A 100 7.52 4.65 3.95
N LEU A 101 7.53 5.95 4.27
CA LEU A 101 7.80 6.43 5.62
C LEU A 101 6.78 5.88 6.62
N ALA A 102 5.51 5.77 6.19
CA ALA A 102 4.48 5.21 7.04
C ALA A 102 4.70 3.73 7.35
N GLU A 103 5.16 2.96 6.37
CA GLU A 103 5.54 1.55 6.55
C GLU A 103 6.73 1.42 7.51
N LEU A 104 7.77 2.23 7.33
CA LEU A 104 8.93 2.25 8.21
C LEU A 104 8.55 2.57 9.67
N VAL A 105 7.83 3.66 9.89
CA VAL A 105 7.39 4.07 11.24
C VAL A 105 6.45 3.02 11.85
N HIS A 106 5.62 2.35 11.04
CA HIS A 106 4.77 1.27 11.52
C HIS A 106 5.58 0.08 12.03
N HIS A 107 6.60 -0.36 11.28
CA HIS A 107 7.47 -1.45 11.72
C HIS A 107 8.20 -1.09 13.02
N MET A 108 8.55 0.18 13.19
CA MET A 108 9.30 0.69 14.33
C MET A 108 8.44 1.05 15.54
N LYS A 109 7.11 1.05 15.43
CA LYS A 109 6.21 1.72 16.39
C LYS A 109 6.44 1.39 17.86
N ALA A 110 6.88 0.17 18.17
CA ALA A 110 7.11 -0.29 19.55
C ALA A 110 8.44 0.22 20.15
N GLU A 111 9.38 0.64 19.31
CA GLU A 111 10.75 1.03 19.69
C GLU A 111 10.99 2.54 19.50
N LEU A 112 9.95 3.29 19.10
CA LEU A 112 10.05 4.74 18.90
C LEU A 112 10.27 5.47 20.21
N THR A 113 11.23 6.39 20.19
CA THR A 113 11.46 7.32 21.29
C THR A 113 10.41 8.44 21.32
N LEU A 114 10.28 9.13 22.46
CA LEU A 114 9.35 10.26 22.61
C LEU A 114 9.57 11.36 21.55
N PRO A 115 10.80 11.80 21.23
CA PRO A 115 11.02 12.79 20.17
C PRO A 115 10.61 12.28 18.78
N GLN A 116 10.85 11.00 18.49
CA GLN A 116 10.47 10.40 17.20
C GLN A 116 8.96 10.28 17.04
N ILE A 117 8.23 9.93 18.10
CA ILE A 117 6.76 9.94 18.11
C ILE A 117 6.25 11.37 17.87
N ARG A 118 6.79 12.35 18.59
CA ARG A 118 6.42 13.77 18.42
C ARG A 118 6.60 14.20 16.97
N ARG A 119 7.76 13.91 16.36
CA ARG A 119 8.07 14.26 14.98
C ARG A 119 7.17 13.54 13.99
N SER A 120 6.93 12.24 14.20
CA SER A 120 5.99 11.45 13.40
C SER A 120 4.59 12.07 13.38
N ILE A 121 4.03 12.42 14.55
CA ILE A 121 2.70 13.05 14.64
C ILE A 121 2.67 14.36 13.84
N VAL A 122 3.70 15.20 13.94
CA VAL A 122 3.78 16.46 13.18
C VAL A 122 3.80 16.20 11.67
N VAL A 123 4.66 15.29 11.20
CA VAL A 123 4.78 14.97 9.77
C VAL A 123 3.47 14.40 9.23
N PHE A 124 2.92 13.35 9.86
CA PHE A 124 1.72 12.69 9.36
C PHE A 124 0.45 13.54 9.51
N SER A 125 0.35 14.39 10.53
CA SER A 125 -0.78 15.34 10.63
C SER A 125 -0.72 16.40 9.54
N ARG A 126 0.46 16.96 9.23
CA ARG A 126 0.63 17.90 8.11
C ARG A 126 0.27 17.24 6.77
N ASN A 127 0.81 16.05 6.51
CA ASN A 127 0.57 15.33 5.26
C ASN A 127 -0.91 14.91 5.11
N MET A 128 -1.61 14.61 6.20
CA MET A 128 -3.05 14.30 6.16
C MET A 128 -3.91 15.52 5.78
N GLN A 129 -3.47 16.73 6.13
CA GLN A 129 -4.17 17.98 5.84
C GLN A 129 -3.77 18.61 4.50
N ASP A 130 -2.74 18.09 3.84
CA ASP A 130 -2.27 18.62 2.57
C ASP A 130 -3.16 18.17 1.39
N ASN A 131 -4.02 19.08 0.92
CA ASN A 131 -4.95 18.82 -0.19
C ASN A 131 -4.28 18.62 -1.55
N THR A 132 -2.97 18.86 -1.67
CA THR A 132 -2.21 18.56 -2.91
C THR A 132 -1.87 17.06 -3.05
N LEU A 133 -2.06 16.29 -1.99
CA LEU A 133 -1.89 14.83 -1.95
C LEU A 133 -3.21 14.11 -2.21
N PRO A 134 -3.18 12.90 -2.80
CA PRO A 134 -4.39 12.11 -3.00
C PRO A 134 -4.98 11.62 -1.66
N LEU A 135 -6.29 11.39 -1.64
CA LEU A 135 -7.02 10.98 -0.43
C LEU A 135 -6.49 9.66 0.16
N SER A 136 -5.96 8.75 -0.66
CA SER A 136 -5.32 7.51 -0.20
C SER A 136 -4.06 7.77 0.66
N THR A 137 -3.29 8.81 0.35
CA THR A 137 -2.17 9.25 1.17
C THR A 137 -2.65 9.83 2.49
N HIS A 138 -3.75 10.60 2.50
CA HIS A 138 -4.36 11.09 3.75
C HIS A 138 -4.79 9.94 4.65
N MET A 139 -5.47 8.94 4.09
CA MET A 139 -5.89 7.73 4.81
C MET A 139 -4.70 6.96 5.39
N THR A 140 -3.60 6.86 4.64
CA THR A 140 -2.37 6.22 5.11
C THR A 140 -1.78 6.95 6.31
N CYS A 141 -1.69 8.29 6.24
CA CYS A 141 -1.21 9.12 7.34
C CYS A 141 -2.12 9.00 8.58
N ALA A 142 -3.45 9.04 8.38
CA ALA A 142 -4.42 8.85 9.45
C ALA A 142 -4.24 7.49 10.12
N ARG A 143 -4.22 6.40 9.35
CA ARG A 143 -4.07 5.03 9.86
C ARG A 143 -2.80 4.88 10.69
N LEU A 144 -1.69 5.43 10.22
CA LEU A 144 -0.44 5.39 10.97
C LEU A 144 -0.50 6.16 12.29
N MET A 145 -1.06 7.37 12.31
CA MET A 145 -1.23 8.10 13.56
C MET A 145 -2.06 7.29 14.57
N HIS A 146 -3.07 6.55 14.12
CA HIS A 146 -3.83 5.63 14.97
C HIS A 146 -2.98 4.43 15.44
N HIS A 147 -2.09 3.89 14.60
CA HIS A 147 -1.14 2.86 15.03
C HIS A 147 -0.17 3.34 16.12
N LEU A 148 0.15 4.63 16.18
CA LEU A 148 0.99 5.21 17.24
C LEU A 148 0.26 5.33 18.58
N VAL A 149 -1.08 5.31 18.60
CA VAL A 149 -1.88 5.46 19.84
C VAL A 149 -1.53 4.38 20.85
N GLU A 150 -1.37 3.13 20.42
CA GLU A 150 -0.98 2.02 21.30
C GLU A 150 0.40 2.26 21.92
N SER A 151 1.38 2.69 21.11
CA SER A 151 2.73 3.02 21.61
C SER A 151 2.69 4.17 22.60
N ILE A 152 1.96 5.26 22.29
CA ILE A 152 1.79 6.42 23.17
C ILE A 152 1.11 6.02 24.47
N PHE A 153 0.11 5.15 24.41
CA PHE A 153 -0.63 4.68 25.57
C PHE A 153 0.27 3.90 26.53
N ARG A 154 1.20 3.08 26.02
CA ARG A 154 2.18 2.36 26.86
C ARG A 154 3.10 3.31 27.62
N MET A 155 3.47 4.43 27.02
CA MET A 155 4.35 5.43 27.64
C MET A 155 3.75 6.09 28.89
N ARG A 156 2.42 6.05 29.05
CA ARG A 156 1.74 6.61 30.24
C ARG A 156 2.14 5.91 31.55
N ALA A 157 2.70 4.71 31.48
CA ALA A 157 3.16 3.96 32.65
C ALA A 157 4.29 4.70 33.39
N ASP A 158 5.07 5.52 32.67
CA ASP A 158 6.03 6.44 33.26
C ASP A 158 5.35 7.78 33.57
N ALA A 159 5.31 8.15 34.85
CA ALA A 159 4.70 9.39 35.32
C ALA A 159 5.35 10.64 34.70
N ALA A 160 6.66 10.60 34.38
CA ALA A 160 7.34 11.73 33.75
C ALA A 160 6.87 11.95 32.30
N GLN A 161 6.44 10.89 31.61
CA GLN A 161 6.02 10.91 30.21
C GLN A 161 4.50 10.99 30.02
N ALA A 162 3.72 10.74 31.07
CA ALA A 162 2.27 10.69 31.01
C ALA A 162 1.63 11.99 30.49
N THR A 163 2.17 13.15 30.87
CA THR A 163 1.67 14.44 30.39
C THR A 163 1.90 14.61 28.89
N GLU A 164 3.09 14.27 28.38
CA GLU A 164 3.41 14.35 26.96
C GLU A 164 2.60 13.35 26.13
N ALA A 165 2.48 12.11 26.62
CA ALA A 165 1.66 11.08 25.98
C ALA A 165 0.21 11.56 25.82
N ARG A 166 -0.37 12.16 26.86
CA ARG A 166 -1.71 12.77 26.78
C ARG A 166 -1.79 13.87 25.72
N GLN A 167 -0.79 14.75 25.66
CA GLN A 167 -0.75 15.82 24.64
C GLN A 167 -0.68 15.25 23.22
N PHE A 168 0.07 14.16 23.00
CA PHE A 168 0.14 13.49 21.70
C PHE A 168 -1.21 12.91 21.28
N LEU A 169 -1.93 12.25 22.19
CA LEU A 169 -3.28 11.74 21.91
C LEU A 169 -4.25 12.87 21.54
N ILE A 170 -4.20 14.00 22.25
CA ILE A 170 -5.02 15.18 21.94
C ILE A 170 -4.68 15.73 20.55
N ARG A 171 -3.39 15.78 20.17
CA ARG A 171 -2.97 16.24 18.84
C ARG A 171 -3.47 15.33 17.72
N ILE A 172 -3.41 14.01 17.90
CA ILE A 172 -3.94 13.05 16.94
C ILE A 172 -5.46 13.24 16.78
N LEU A 173 -6.20 13.33 17.89
CA LEU A 173 -7.64 13.57 17.86
C LEU A 173 -7.98 14.90 17.15
N TYR A 174 -7.27 15.98 17.49
CA TYR A 174 -7.46 17.28 16.86
C TYR A 174 -7.23 17.22 15.35
N ALA A 175 -6.16 16.56 14.91
CA ALA A 175 -5.85 16.39 13.49
C ALA A 175 -6.97 15.62 12.76
N THR A 176 -7.48 14.52 13.34
CA THR A 176 -8.60 13.75 12.77
C THR A 176 -9.87 14.59 12.66
N VAL A 177 -10.24 15.33 13.71
CA VAL A 177 -11.42 16.21 13.69
C VAL A 177 -11.26 17.33 12.67
N ALA A 178 -10.07 17.94 12.59
CA ALA A 178 -9.77 18.95 11.59
C ALA A 178 -9.90 18.38 10.16
N LYS A 179 -9.52 17.13 9.93
CA LYS A 179 -9.70 16.48 8.63
C LYS A 179 -11.18 16.33 8.27
N PHE A 180 -12.03 15.89 9.20
CA PHE A 180 -13.47 15.83 8.96
C PHE A 180 -14.07 17.20 8.64
N ARG A 181 -13.63 18.27 9.32
CA ARG A 181 -14.07 19.65 8.98
C ARG A 181 -13.66 20.05 7.56
N SER A 182 -12.45 19.69 7.13
CA SER A 182 -11.98 20.00 5.77
C SER A 182 -12.72 19.22 4.68
N LEU A 183 -13.16 17.99 4.98
CA LEU A 183 -13.89 17.14 4.04
C LEU A 183 -15.38 17.51 3.96
N ARG A 184 -15.98 18.01 5.04
CA ARG A 184 -17.40 18.38 5.11
C ARG A 184 -17.93 19.14 3.89
N PRO A 185 -17.31 20.24 3.42
CA PRO A 185 -17.81 20.96 2.24
C PRO A 185 -17.69 20.16 0.93
N GLN A 186 -16.75 19.22 0.85
CA GLN A 186 -16.52 18.39 -0.34
C GLN A 186 -17.51 17.23 -0.45
N ILE A 187 -18.15 16.80 0.65
CA ILE A 187 -19.04 15.62 0.68
C ILE A 187 -20.15 15.73 -0.37
N ALA A 188 -20.82 16.88 -0.48
CA ALA A 188 -21.91 17.05 -1.44
C ALA A 188 -21.43 16.85 -2.89
N GLN A 189 -20.27 17.41 -3.24
CA GLN A 189 -19.69 17.26 -4.58
C GLN A 189 -19.24 15.81 -4.83
N LEU A 190 -18.65 15.16 -3.83
CA LEU A 190 -18.21 13.77 -3.92
C LEU A 190 -19.39 12.80 -4.12
N LEU A 191 -20.55 13.06 -3.49
CA LEU A 191 -21.75 12.25 -3.69
C LEU A 191 -22.27 12.36 -5.13
N VAL A 192 -22.36 13.58 -5.67
CA VAL A 192 -22.76 13.78 -7.07
C VAL A 192 -21.80 13.07 -8.02
N THR A 193 -20.50 13.21 -7.79
CA THR A 193 -19.46 12.56 -8.61
C THR A 193 -19.55 11.03 -8.52
N ALA A 194 -19.88 10.49 -7.33
CA ALA A 194 -20.06 9.06 -7.13
C ALA A 194 -21.27 8.52 -7.93
N ASP A 195 -22.41 9.21 -7.85
CA ASP A 195 -23.62 8.84 -8.62
C ASP A 195 -23.38 8.87 -10.14
N GLU A 196 -22.62 9.85 -10.62
CA GLU A 196 -22.22 9.94 -12.04
C GLU A 196 -21.30 8.78 -12.44
N LEU A 197 -20.32 8.43 -11.60
CA LEU A 197 -19.43 7.30 -11.84
C LEU A 197 -20.16 5.96 -11.86
N GLU A 198 -21.13 5.76 -10.97
CA GLU A 198 -21.96 4.54 -10.94
C GLU A 198 -22.73 4.38 -12.25
N LYS A 199 -23.39 5.44 -12.74
CA LYS A 199 -24.09 5.42 -14.04
C LYS A 199 -23.16 5.08 -15.20
N VAL A 200 -21.93 5.61 -15.21
CA VAL A 200 -20.94 5.30 -16.25
C VAL A 200 -20.48 3.85 -16.18
N ILE A 201 -20.32 3.29 -14.98
CA ILE A 201 -19.96 1.87 -14.78
C ILE A 201 -21.10 0.98 -15.29
N GLU A 202 -22.35 1.27 -14.94
CA GLU A 202 -23.52 0.53 -15.41
C GLU A 202 -23.68 0.60 -16.95
N ALA A 203 -23.48 1.78 -17.55
CA ALA A 203 -23.52 1.94 -19.00
C ALA A 203 -22.43 1.13 -19.71
N LYS A 204 -21.21 1.10 -19.14
CA LYS A 204 -20.12 0.27 -19.68
C LYS A 204 -20.38 -1.22 -19.53
N ALA A 205 -21.01 -1.65 -18.44
CA ALA A 205 -21.40 -3.05 -18.26
C ALA A 205 -22.40 -3.49 -19.34
N LYS A 206 -23.41 -2.65 -19.65
CA LYS A 206 -24.41 -2.93 -20.69
C LYS A 206 -23.80 -3.00 -22.09
N VAL A 207 -22.89 -2.08 -22.44
CA VAL A 207 -22.19 -2.11 -23.74
C VAL A 207 -21.29 -3.34 -23.89
N ASN A 208 -20.67 -3.80 -22.79
CA ASN A 208 -19.81 -4.98 -22.82
C ASN A 208 -20.62 -6.29 -22.94
N ASP A 209 -21.84 -6.32 -22.41
CA ASP A 209 -22.82 -7.40 -22.64
C ASP A 209 -23.33 -7.40 -24.11
N GLU A 210 -23.59 -6.23 -24.68
CA GLU A 210 -24.06 -6.09 -26.07
C GLU A 210 -22.97 -6.39 -27.12
N MET A 211 -21.69 -6.39 -26.76
CA MET A 211 -20.56 -6.74 -27.65
C MET A 211 -20.17 -8.24 -27.61
N GLN A 212 -20.86 -9.06 -26.81
CA GLN A 212 -20.85 -10.52 -26.92
C GLN A 212 -22.16 -11.15 -27.45
N PRO A 213 -22.67 -10.82 -28.66
CA PRO A 213 -23.68 -11.64 -29.29
C PRO A 213 -23.03 -12.63 -30.27
N ASN A 214 -23.36 -13.91 -30.07
CA ASN A 214 -23.48 -14.98 -31.08
C ASN A 214 -22.29 -15.96 -31.31
N GLU A 215 -22.17 -16.96 -30.43
CA GLU A 215 -21.70 -18.32 -30.79
C GLU A 215 -22.65 -19.41 -30.22
N LYS A 216 -23.97 -19.31 -30.45
CA LYS A 216 -24.90 -20.44 -30.19
C LYS A 216 -26.03 -20.53 -31.22
N GLU A 217 -25.69 -20.50 -32.51
CA GLU A 217 -26.54 -21.04 -33.58
C GLU A 217 -25.67 -21.80 -34.57
N LYS A 218 -25.16 -22.97 -34.16
CA LYS A 218 -24.59 -24.01 -35.04
C LYS A 218 -24.38 -25.33 -34.28
N SER A 219 -25.46 -25.94 -33.78
CA SER A 219 -25.41 -27.36 -33.37
C SER A 219 -26.74 -28.10 -33.56
N GLU A 220 -27.54 -27.72 -34.55
CA GLU A 220 -28.77 -28.43 -34.91
C GLU A 220 -28.72 -28.93 -36.36
N GLN A 221 -27.71 -29.75 -36.69
CA GLN A 221 -27.76 -30.51 -37.95
C GLN A 221 -26.82 -31.72 -37.99
N GLU A 222 -26.70 -32.51 -36.92
CA GLU A 222 -26.00 -33.80 -37.03
C GLU A 222 -26.46 -34.79 -35.95
N THR A 223 -27.75 -35.12 -35.91
CA THR A 223 -28.24 -36.32 -35.21
C THR A 223 -29.56 -36.80 -35.79
N ARG A 224 -29.53 -37.25 -37.04
CA ARG A 224 -30.58 -38.10 -37.62
C ARG A 224 -29.92 -39.28 -38.32
N ALA A 225 -29.57 -40.31 -37.56
CA ALA A 225 -29.62 -41.69 -38.02
C ALA A 225 -29.45 -42.66 -36.83
N ALA A 226 -30.33 -43.66 -36.81
CA ALA A 226 -30.23 -44.96 -36.12
C ALA A 226 -30.57 -45.04 -34.61
N MET A 227 -31.83 -45.43 -34.37
CA MET A 227 -32.23 -46.50 -33.43
C MET A 227 -32.92 -47.61 -34.26
N PRO A 228 -33.29 -48.84 -33.78
CA PRO A 228 -33.30 -49.42 -32.41
C PRO A 228 -32.88 -50.94 -32.42
N PRO A 229 -33.37 -51.87 -31.54
CA PRO A 229 -33.65 -51.91 -30.08
C PRO A 229 -32.83 -53.04 -29.38
N THR A 230 -32.80 -53.32 -28.07
CA THR A 230 -33.86 -53.84 -27.16
C THR A 230 -33.23 -54.14 -25.77
N THR A 231 -34.06 -54.17 -24.73
CA THR A 231 -33.90 -54.28 -23.25
C THR A 231 -33.46 -55.67 -22.72
N PRO A 232 -33.54 -56.02 -21.40
CA PRO A 232 -33.15 -55.38 -20.11
C PRO A 232 -32.42 -56.35 -19.10
N LYS A 233 -31.79 -55.85 -18.01
CA LYS A 233 -31.96 -56.29 -16.58
C LYS A 233 -30.74 -56.14 -15.64
N ARG A 234 -31.10 -55.75 -14.40
CA ARG A 234 -30.61 -56.14 -13.04
C ARG A 234 -29.28 -55.61 -12.47
N ALA A 235 -29.46 -54.82 -11.40
CA ALA A 235 -28.91 -54.92 -10.03
C ALA A 235 -27.47 -55.44 -9.82
N ASP A 236 -26.61 -54.65 -9.17
CA ASP A 236 -26.24 -54.89 -7.77
C ASP A 236 -25.42 -53.73 -7.13
N ALA A 237 -25.37 -53.77 -5.80
CA ALA A 237 -24.94 -52.75 -4.84
C ALA A 237 -23.43 -52.44 -4.77
N SER A 238 -23.09 -51.26 -4.23
CA SER A 238 -22.32 -51.07 -2.96
C SER A 238 -21.42 -49.81 -2.92
N GLY A 239 -21.37 -49.17 -1.74
CA GLY A 239 -20.27 -48.36 -1.19
C GLY A 239 -20.16 -46.90 -1.66
N SER A 240 -20.70 -45.89 -0.95
CA SER A 240 -20.07 -45.18 0.18
C SER A 240 -18.67 -44.60 -0.10
N GLU A 241 -18.54 -43.29 -0.26
CA GLU A 241 -18.08 -42.37 0.80
C GLU A 241 -18.09 -40.91 0.31
N LYS A 242 -18.42 -40.01 1.24
CA LYS A 242 -18.45 -38.55 1.08
C LYS A 242 -17.03 -38.00 1.13
N ASP A 243 -16.76 -36.96 0.34
CA ASP A 243 -15.99 -35.85 0.89
C ASP A 243 -16.42 -34.51 0.28
N ASP A 244 -16.47 -33.51 1.14
CA ASP A 244 -17.15 -32.23 1.01
C ASP A 244 -16.06 -31.15 1.05
N SER A 245 -15.78 -30.46 -0.06
CA SER A 245 -15.09 -29.16 -0.04
C SER A 245 -15.08 -28.47 -1.41
N ALA A 246 -15.59 -27.23 -1.45
CA ALA A 246 -14.99 -26.05 -2.07
C ALA A 246 -16.06 -25.06 -2.55
N LYS A 247 -16.40 -24.09 -1.69
CA LYS A 247 -16.84 -22.76 -2.14
C LYS A 247 -15.69 -21.79 -1.87
N THR A 248 -15.04 -21.33 -2.93
CA THR A 248 -14.12 -20.20 -2.90
C THR A 248 -14.90 -18.93 -3.23
N ASP A 249 -15.04 -18.05 -2.24
CA ASP A 249 -15.51 -16.67 -2.42
C ASP A 249 -14.46 -15.86 -3.21
N GLU A 250 -14.78 -15.46 -4.44
CA GLU A 250 -14.02 -14.46 -5.18
C GLU A 250 -14.35 -13.05 -4.66
N VAL A 251 -13.34 -12.36 -4.12
CA VAL A 251 -13.41 -10.93 -3.79
C VAL A 251 -13.13 -10.11 -5.05
N PRO A 252 -14.03 -9.20 -5.50
CA PRO A 252 -13.79 -8.40 -6.70
C PRO A 252 -12.65 -7.38 -6.50
N LYS A 253 -11.78 -7.28 -7.51
CA LYS A 253 -10.56 -6.46 -7.54
C LYS A 253 -10.91 -4.99 -7.87
N MET A 254 -10.53 -4.05 -6.99
CA MET A 254 -10.74 -2.61 -7.22
C MET A 254 -9.88 -2.04 -8.37
N PRO A 255 -10.41 -1.11 -9.20
CA PRO A 255 -9.67 -0.51 -10.31
C PRO A 255 -8.71 0.62 -9.88
N SER A 256 -7.71 0.84 -10.74
CA SER A 256 -6.48 1.61 -10.54
C SER A 256 -6.65 3.12 -10.34
N HIS A 257 -5.69 3.70 -9.61
CA HIS A 257 -5.59 5.05 -9.05
C HIS A 257 -5.62 6.26 -10.03
N GLU A 258 -5.88 6.07 -11.31
CA GLU A 258 -5.66 7.09 -12.36
C GLU A 258 -6.86 8.00 -12.65
N LYS A 259 -8.04 7.73 -12.08
CA LYS A 259 -9.27 8.53 -12.32
C LYS A 259 -9.61 9.58 -11.24
N LEU A 260 -8.73 9.77 -10.26
CA LEU A 260 -8.94 10.73 -9.16
C LEU A 260 -8.32 12.12 -9.42
N LYS A 261 -7.92 12.40 -10.66
CA LYS A 261 -7.40 13.70 -11.08
C LYS A 261 -8.08 14.17 -12.37
N SER A 262 -9.32 14.63 -12.24
CA SER A 262 -9.98 15.52 -13.19
C SER A 262 -11.03 16.31 -12.44
#